data_AF-A0A7X6YEW3-F1
#
_entry.id   AF-A0A7X6YEW3-F1
#
_cell.length_a   1.000
_cell.length_b   1.000
_cell.length_c   1.000
_cell.angle_alpha   90.00
_cell.angle_beta   90.00
_cell.angle_gamma   90.00
#
_symmetry.space_group_name_H-M   'P 1'
#
loop_
_entity.id
_entity.type
_entity.pdbx_description
1 polymer ?
#
loop_
_entity_poly.entity_id
_entity_poly.type
_entity_poly.pdbx_seq_one_letter_code
_entity_poly.pdbx_strand_id
1 'polypeptide(L)'
;RGSGRGWVTAEYSMLPRSTVERKEREIKRGKPDARGTEIARLIGRALRAAVDMQALGERTVTIDCDVLQADGGTRCASITGGMVALAEAVAWLRREGRLTADPIKQFVAAVSVGICGGVPVLDLDYAHDSTADVDLNVVMTADGRFVEIQGTAEHEPFTDAELDALRALAGKGIRTLIKRQRQALLDTPL
;
A
#
# COMPACT_ATOMS: atom_id res chain seq x y z
N ARG A 1 -23.86 8.07 1.81
CA ARG A 1 -25.02 7.78 0.91
C ARG A 1 -25.71 9.11 0.62
N GLY A 2 -26.13 9.36 -0.62
CA GLY A 2 -26.82 10.60 -1.03
C GLY A 2 -25.91 11.73 -1.52
N SER A 3 -24.61 11.49 -1.70
CA SER A 3 -23.66 12.49 -2.24
C SER A 3 -23.35 12.29 -3.73
N GLY A 4 -23.83 11.20 -4.34
CA GLY A 4 -23.44 10.82 -5.70
C GLY A 4 -22.00 10.31 -5.83
N ARG A 5 -21.24 10.23 -4.73
CA ARG A 5 -19.82 9.86 -4.72
C ARG A 5 -19.62 8.47 -4.13
N GLY A 6 -18.69 7.74 -4.75
CA GLY A 6 -18.24 6.45 -4.28
C GLY A 6 -17.23 6.55 -3.16
N TRP A 7 -16.79 5.38 -2.70
CA TRP A 7 -15.82 5.25 -1.63
C TRP A 7 -14.91 4.06 -1.86
N VAL A 8 -13.64 4.21 -1.52
CA VAL A 8 -12.69 3.09 -1.43
C VAL A 8 -12.24 2.97 0.01
N THR A 9 -12.38 1.77 0.56
CA THR A 9 -11.94 1.40 1.91
C THR A 9 -11.12 0.14 1.85
N ALA A 10 -10.44 -0.19 2.94
CA ALA A 10 -9.65 -1.41 3.03
C ALA A 10 -9.78 -2.04 4.40
N GLU A 11 -9.58 -3.35 4.44
CA GLU A 11 -9.34 -4.14 5.65
C GLU A 11 -7.95 -4.77 5.53
N TYR A 12 -7.28 -4.93 6.66
CA TYR A 12 -5.95 -5.52 6.70
C TYR A 12 -5.88 -6.51 7.85
N SER A 13 -5.45 -7.72 7.55
CA SER A 13 -5.28 -8.77 8.54
C SER A 13 -3.98 -9.53 8.31
N MET A 14 -3.46 -10.13 9.39
CA MET A 14 -2.31 -11.03 9.32
C MET A 14 -2.73 -12.38 9.87
N LEU A 15 -2.51 -13.46 9.10
CA LEU A 15 -2.81 -14.80 9.59
C LEU A 15 -1.98 -15.13 10.83
N PRO A 16 -2.51 -15.93 11.78
CA PRO A 16 -1.81 -16.30 13.02
C PRO A 16 -0.37 -16.81 12.84
N ARG A 17 -0.08 -17.47 11.70
CA ARG A 17 1.25 -18.03 11.40
C ARG A 17 1.92 -17.38 10.19
N SER A 18 1.51 -16.16 9.86
CA SER A 18 2.19 -15.36 8.84
C SER A 18 3.58 -14.90 9.30
N THR A 19 3.80 -14.74 10.61
CA THR A 19 5.07 -14.37 11.24
C THR A 19 5.77 -15.59 11.87
N VAL A 20 7.07 -15.44 12.17
CA VAL A 20 7.90 -16.45 12.85
C VAL A 20 7.29 -16.88 14.18
N GLU A 21 6.84 -15.92 14.98
CA GLU A 21 6.05 -16.17 16.19
C GLU A 21 4.56 -16.19 15.87
N ARG A 22 3.81 -17.11 16.49
CA ARG A 22 2.39 -17.24 16.21
C ARG A 22 1.61 -16.11 16.90
N LYS A 23 0.91 -15.29 16.12
CA LYS A 23 -0.03 -14.28 16.64
C LYS A 23 -1.37 -14.91 17.01
N GLU A 24 -2.03 -14.37 18.02
CA GLU A 24 -3.40 -14.77 18.32
C GLU A 24 -4.38 -14.19 17.28
N ARG A 25 -5.44 -14.93 16.95
CA ARG A 25 -6.47 -14.47 16.00
C ARG A 25 -7.29 -13.35 16.64
N GLU A 26 -7.53 -12.26 15.91
CA GLU A 26 -8.24 -11.08 16.44
C GLU A 26 -9.60 -11.38 17.04
N ILE A 27 -10.37 -12.30 16.43
CA ILE A 27 -11.68 -12.74 16.95
C ILE A 27 -11.57 -13.25 18.39
N LYS A 28 -10.47 -13.94 18.75
CA LYS A 28 -10.26 -14.42 20.12
C LYS A 28 -9.93 -13.29 21.10
N ARG A 29 -9.29 -12.22 20.63
CA ARG A 29 -9.01 -11.01 21.42
C ARG A 29 -10.25 -10.15 21.67
N GLY A 30 -11.32 -10.32 20.88
CA GLY A 30 -12.57 -9.57 21.00
C GLY A 30 -12.46 -8.07 20.65
N LYS A 31 -11.32 -7.62 20.13
CA LYS A 31 -11.11 -6.23 19.68
C LYS A 31 -10.16 -6.17 18.48
N PRO A 32 -10.37 -5.24 17.52
CA PRO A 32 -9.47 -5.04 16.38
C PRO A 32 -8.04 -4.72 16.84
N ASP A 33 -7.05 -5.15 16.05
CA ASP A 33 -5.67 -4.77 16.28
C ASP A 33 -5.44 -3.30 15.91
N ALA A 34 -4.84 -2.52 16.82
CA ALA A 34 -4.61 -1.09 16.59
C ALA A 34 -3.71 -0.86 15.37
N ARG A 35 -2.64 -1.65 15.25
CA ARG A 35 -1.71 -1.61 14.12
C ARG A 35 -2.41 -2.04 12.81
N GLY A 36 -3.20 -3.12 12.84
CA GLY A 36 -4.01 -3.52 11.69
C GLY A 36 -4.97 -2.43 11.22
N THR A 37 -5.64 -1.76 12.17
CA THR A 37 -6.56 -0.64 11.89
C THR A 37 -5.85 0.57 11.27
N GLU A 38 -4.65 0.90 11.75
CA GLU A 38 -3.83 1.97 11.17
C GLU A 38 -3.44 1.65 9.72
N ILE A 39 -2.97 0.42 9.47
CA ILE A 39 -2.57 -0.03 8.13
C ILE A 39 -3.77 -0.04 7.19
N ALA A 40 -4.94 -0.52 7.63
CA ALA A 40 -6.17 -0.48 6.84
C ALA A 40 -6.54 0.96 6.43
N ARG A 41 -6.40 1.93 7.35
CA ARG A 41 -6.62 3.36 7.06
C ARG A 41 -5.60 3.89 6.05
N LEU A 42 -4.33 3.52 6.19
CA LEU A 42 -3.25 3.87 5.26
C LEU A 42 -3.55 3.34 3.85
N ILE A 43 -3.89 2.06 3.70
CA ILE A 43 -4.24 1.45 2.41
C ILE A 43 -5.43 2.19 1.79
N GLY A 44 -6.49 2.41 2.56
CA GLY A 44 -7.64 3.19 2.09
C GLY A 44 -7.27 4.60 1.62
N ARG A 45 -6.43 5.33 2.37
CA ARG A 45 -5.96 6.67 1.97
C ARG A 45 -5.16 6.61 0.67
N ALA A 46 -4.22 5.68 0.57
CA ALA A 46 -3.39 5.49 -0.61
C ALA A 46 -4.22 5.22 -1.86
N LEU A 47 -5.15 4.26 -1.80
CA LEU A 47 -5.96 3.88 -2.95
C LEU A 47 -6.98 4.96 -3.35
N ARG A 48 -7.50 5.74 -2.40
CA ARG A 48 -8.36 6.88 -2.74
C ARG A 48 -7.64 7.95 -3.56
N ALA A 49 -6.31 8.09 -3.45
CA ALA A 49 -5.54 9.02 -4.27
C ALA A 49 -5.52 8.63 -5.76
N ALA A 50 -5.70 7.34 -6.07
CA ALA A 50 -5.77 6.80 -7.43
C ALA A 50 -7.13 7.03 -8.12
N VAL A 51 -8.19 7.31 -7.37
CA VAL A 51 -9.58 7.16 -7.85
C VAL A 51 -10.33 8.50 -7.91
N ASP A 52 -11.12 8.69 -8.96
CA ASP A 52 -12.19 9.68 -9.01
C ASP A 52 -13.46 9.11 -8.37
N MET A 53 -13.77 9.59 -7.16
CA MET A 53 -14.96 9.14 -6.42
C MET A 53 -16.27 9.53 -7.09
N GLN A 54 -16.30 10.57 -7.92
CA GLN A 54 -17.51 10.97 -8.63
C GLN A 54 -17.76 10.03 -9.81
N ALA A 55 -16.72 9.71 -10.59
CA ALA A 55 -16.80 8.74 -11.68
C ALA A 55 -17.14 7.32 -11.18
N LEU A 56 -16.72 6.96 -9.96
CA LEU A 56 -17.07 5.68 -9.34
C LEU A 56 -18.58 5.56 -9.03
N GLY A 57 -19.27 6.69 -8.85
CA GLY A 57 -20.69 6.75 -8.45
C GLY A 57 -20.95 6.17 -7.05
N GLU A 58 -22.20 6.08 -6.61
CA GLU A 58 -22.56 5.64 -5.24
C GLU A 58 -22.31 4.14 -4.97
N ARG A 59 -21.03 3.76 -4.91
CA ARG A 59 -20.53 2.41 -4.68
C ARG A 59 -19.39 2.46 -3.70
N THR A 60 -19.27 1.41 -2.89
CA THR A 60 -18.10 1.20 -2.05
C THR A 60 -17.30 0.03 -2.61
N VAL A 61 -16.01 0.25 -2.84
CA VAL A 61 -15.05 -0.82 -3.09
C VAL A 61 -14.28 -1.06 -1.79
N THR A 62 -14.36 -2.28 -1.27
CA THR A 62 -13.57 -2.73 -0.11
C THR A 62 -12.42 -3.58 -0.63
N ILE A 63 -11.20 -3.25 -0.20
CA ILE A 63 -9.98 -3.99 -0.54
C ILE A 63 -9.51 -4.75 0.68
N ASP A 64 -9.62 -6.08 0.63
CA ASP A 64 -9.21 -6.96 1.72
C ASP A 64 -7.76 -7.40 1.50
N CYS A 65 -6.90 -7.08 2.46
CA CYS A 65 -5.48 -7.40 2.43
C CYS A 65 -5.13 -8.40 3.54
N ASP A 66 -5.07 -9.68 3.19
CA ASP A 66 -4.69 -10.75 4.11
C ASP A 66 -3.24 -11.18 3.91
N VAL A 67 -2.41 -10.95 4.92
CA VAL A 67 -1.01 -11.36 4.91
C VAL A 67 -0.91 -12.84 5.25
N LEU A 68 -0.50 -13.62 4.25
CA LEU A 68 -0.29 -15.06 4.36
C LEU A 68 1.09 -15.39 4.95
N GLN A 69 2.11 -14.62 4.56
CA GLN A 69 3.48 -14.71 5.05
C GLN A 69 4.06 -13.30 5.18
N ALA A 70 4.75 -13.05 6.27
CA ALA A 70 5.31 -11.75 6.62
C ALA A 70 6.81 -11.86 6.83
N ASP A 71 7.57 -11.08 6.06
CA ASP A 71 9.02 -10.98 6.13
C ASP A 71 9.48 -9.54 5.86
N GLY A 72 8.78 -8.56 6.46
CA GLY A 72 8.99 -7.14 6.18
C GLY A 72 8.07 -6.58 5.08
N GLY A 73 7.97 -5.25 5.01
CA GLY A 73 7.28 -4.54 3.91
C GLY A 73 5.78 -4.80 3.71
N THR A 74 5.09 -5.58 4.56
CA THR A 74 3.74 -6.10 4.27
C THR A 74 2.70 -5.01 3.98
N ARG A 75 2.76 -3.87 4.68
CA ARG A 75 1.85 -2.74 4.44
C ARG A 75 2.03 -2.13 3.03
N CYS A 76 3.28 -2.03 2.57
CA CYS A 76 3.62 -1.49 1.26
C CYS A 76 3.21 -2.48 0.16
N ALA A 77 3.45 -3.77 0.40
CA ALA A 77 2.96 -4.84 -0.47
C ALA A 77 1.43 -4.82 -0.59
N SER A 78 0.70 -4.63 0.52
CA SER A 78 -0.77 -4.52 0.52
C SER A 78 -1.28 -3.33 -0.29
N ILE A 79 -0.64 -2.16 -0.22
CA ILE A 79 -1.00 -1.00 -1.06
C ILE A 79 -0.76 -1.32 -2.54
N THR A 80 0.40 -1.88 -2.86
CA THR A 80 0.81 -2.17 -4.24
C THR A 80 -0.08 -3.24 -4.88
N GLY A 81 -0.38 -4.33 -4.16
CA GLY A 81 -1.32 -5.36 -4.61
C GLY A 81 -2.77 -4.88 -4.63
N GLY A 82 -3.19 -4.11 -3.63
CA GLY A 82 -4.52 -3.54 -3.54
C GLY A 82 -4.86 -2.62 -4.72
N MET A 83 -3.88 -1.91 -5.28
CA MET A 83 -4.06 -1.11 -6.50
C MET A 83 -4.36 -1.99 -7.72
N VAL A 84 -3.72 -3.16 -7.83
CA VAL A 84 -4.01 -4.13 -8.92
C VAL A 84 -5.42 -4.66 -8.76
N ALA A 85 -5.78 -5.15 -7.58
CA ALA A 85 -7.13 -5.67 -7.30
C ALA A 85 -8.22 -4.62 -7.55
N LEU A 86 -7.98 -3.37 -7.16
CA LEU A 86 -8.87 -2.24 -7.43
C LEU A 86 -9.05 -1.98 -8.93
N ALA A 87 -7.95 -2.01 -9.69
CA ALA A 87 -8.00 -1.83 -11.14
C ALA A 87 -8.80 -2.96 -11.82
N GLU A 88 -8.61 -4.21 -11.40
CA GLU A 88 -9.39 -5.36 -11.88
C GLU A 88 -10.88 -5.22 -11.55
N ALA A 89 -11.21 -4.84 -10.32
CA ALA A 89 -12.59 -4.63 -9.91
C ALA A 89 -13.27 -3.53 -10.73
N VAL A 90 -12.56 -2.43 -11.00
CA VAL A 90 -13.06 -1.36 -11.87
C VAL A 90 -13.21 -1.83 -13.31
N ALA A 91 -12.24 -2.57 -13.85
CA ALA A 91 -12.32 -3.13 -15.21
C ALA A 91 -13.54 -4.06 -15.36
N TRP A 92 -13.78 -4.91 -14.38
CA TRP A 92 -14.97 -5.76 -14.34
C TRP A 92 -16.26 -4.91 -14.32
N LEU A 93 -16.36 -3.90 -13.45
CA LEU A 93 -17.52 -3.01 -13.41
C LEU A 93 -17.77 -2.29 -14.74
N ARG A 94 -16.71 -1.89 -15.45
CA ARG A 94 -16.82 -1.27 -16.79
C ARG A 94 -17.34 -2.26 -17.83
N ARG A 95 -16.83 -3.49 -17.84
CA ARG A 95 -17.28 -4.56 -18.75
C ARG A 95 -18.76 -4.89 -18.56
N GLU A 96 -19.21 -4.91 -17.31
CA GLU A 96 -20.63 -5.12 -16.95
C GLU A 96 -21.52 -3.90 -17.24
N GLY A 97 -20.99 -2.81 -17.83
CA GLY A 97 -21.75 -1.59 -18.10
C GLY A 97 -22.20 -0.85 -16.85
N ARG A 98 -21.62 -1.14 -15.68
CA ARG A 98 -22.01 -0.56 -14.39
C ARG A 98 -21.33 0.79 -14.13
N LEU A 99 -20.33 1.15 -14.93
CA LEU A 99 -19.63 2.43 -14.89
C LEU A 99 -19.72 3.11 -16.25
N THR A 100 -19.95 4.43 -16.23
CA THR A 100 -20.04 5.25 -17.45
C THR A 100 -18.67 5.76 -17.91
N ALA A 101 -17.67 5.77 -17.03
CA ALA A 101 -16.30 6.19 -17.29
C ALA A 101 -15.32 5.36 -16.46
N ASP A 102 -14.02 5.47 -16.76
CA ASP A 102 -12.97 4.88 -15.93
C ASP A 102 -12.66 5.79 -14.72
N PRO A 103 -12.92 5.34 -13.48
CA PRO A 103 -12.60 6.13 -12.29
C PRO A 103 -11.12 6.09 -11.90
N ILE A 104 -10.28 5.24 -12.50
CA ILE A 104 -8.84 5.20 -12.17
C ILE A 104 -8.12 6.36 -12.88
N LYS A 105 -7.68 7.36 -12.11
CA LYS A 105 -6.94 8.54 -12.62
C LYS A 105 -5.47 8.23 -12.83
N GLN A 106 -4.89 7.41 -11.94
CA GLN A 106 -3.47 7.07 -11.91
C GLN A 106 -3.24 5.84 -11.03
N PHE A 107 -2.09 5.19 -11.18
CA PHE A 107 -1.66 4.11 -10.30
C PHE A 107 -0.92 4.68 -9.09
N VAL A 108 -1.01 3.96 -7.97
CA VAL A 108 -0.21 4.18 -6.77
C VAL A 108 0.55 2.90 -6.42
N ALA A 109 1.74 3.05 -5.86
CA ALA A 109 2.46 1.95 -5.24
C ALA A 109 3.23 2.47 -4.01
N ALA A 110 3.67 1.53 -3.19
CA ALA A 110 4.40 1.82 -1.97
C ALA A 110 5.59 0.89 -1.80
N VAL A 111 6.63 1.37 -1.14
CA VAL A 111 7.83 0.60 -0.80
C VAL A 111 8.41 1.08 0.52
N SER A 112 9.01 0.17 1.29
CA SER A 112 9.85 0.54 2.43
C SER A 112 11.26 0.90 1.95
N VAL A 113 11.90 1.83 2.65
CA VAL A 113 13.32 2.17 2.51
C VAL A 113 13.87 2.46 3.90
N GLY A 114 15.17 2.29 4.11
CA GLY A 114 15.77 2.61 5.39
C GLY A 114 17.28 2.73 5.33
N ILE A 115 17.89 3.04 6.46
CA ILE A 115 19.34 3.10 6.61
C ILE A 115 19.77 1.93 7.50
N CYS A 116 20.62 1.07 6.97
CA CYS A 116 21.17 -0.08 7.70
C CYS A 116 22.69 0.06 7.72
N GLY A 117 23.27 0.33 8.89
CA GLY A 117 24.72 0.49 9.03
C GLY A 117 25.27 1.64 8.20
N GLY A 118 24.52 2.76 8.13
CA GLY A 118 24.86 3.93 7.32
C GLY A 118 24.62 3.79 5.81
N VAL A 119 24.04 2.67 5.35
CA VAL A 119 23.76 2.44 3.92
C VAL A 119 22.26 2.54 3.65
N PRO A 120 21.81 3.37 2.69
CA PRO A 120 20.42 3.38 2.23
C PRO A 120 20.03 2.07 1.52
N VAL A 121 18.97 1.43 1.99
CA VAL A 121 18.45 0.15 1.50
C VAL A 121 17.00 0.32 1.01
N LEU A 122 16.66 -0.40 -0.06
CA LEU A 122 15.31 -0.45 -0.64
C LEU A 122 14.65 -1.78 -0.28
N ASP A 123 13.36 -1.74 0.02
CA ASP A 123 12.51 -2.92 0.25
C ASP A 123 13.03 -3.78 1.41
N LEU A 124 12.95 -3.21 2.61
CA LEU A 124 13.44 -3.85 3.84
C LEU A 124 12.67 -5.13 4.13
N ASP A 125 13.41 -6.24 4.24
CA ASP A 125 12.91 -7.46 4.87
C ASP A 125 12.84 -7.32 6.41
N TYR A 126 12.35 -8.34 7.11
CA TYR A 126 12.21 -8.27 8.57
C TYR A 126 13.55 -8.09 9.30
N ALA A 127 14.63 -8.70 8.81
CA ALA A 127 15.94 -8.62 9.44
C ALA A 127 16.52 -7.20 9.32
N HIS A 128 16.44 -6.62 8.13
CA HIS A 128 16.84 -5.24 7.89
C HIS A 128 15.95 -4.25 8.65
N ASP A 129 14.63 -4.41 8.63
CA ASP A 129 13.67 -3.55 9.34
C ASP A 129 13.93 -3.52 10.85
N SER A 130 14.20 -4.69 11.45
CA SER A 130 14.48 -4.81 12.89
C SER A 130 15.80 -4.19 13.36
N THR A 131 16.71 -3.89 12.43
CA THR A 131 18.06 -3.38 12.72
C THR A 131 18.34 -2.04 12.04
N ALA A 132 17.34 -1.46 11.36
CA ALA A 132 17.49 -0.20 10.66
C ALA A 132 17.62 0.95 11.66
N ASP A 133 18.54 1.87 11.37
CA ASP A 133 18.70 3.12 12.11
C ASP A 133 17.48 4.04 11.84
N VAL A 134 16.97 3.96 10.61
CA VAL A 134 15.89 4.78 10.07
C VAL A 134 15.03 3.90 9.17
N ASP A 135 13.71 3.92 9.36
CA ASP A 135 12.75 3.23 8.52
C ASP A 135 11.73 4.22 7.92
N LEU A 136 11.48 4.13 6.62
CA LEU A 136 10.46 4.91 5.93
C LEU A 136 9.58 3.99 5.10
N ASN A 137 8.28 4.24 5.16
CA ASN A 137 7.28 3.73 4.22
C ASN A 137 6.84 4.88 3.31
N VAL A 138 7.04 4.71 2.01
CA VAL A 138 6.79 5.75 1.01
C VAL A 138 5.70 5.30 0.06
N VAL A 139 4.69 6.13 -0.15
CA VAL A 139 3.60 5.92 -1.11
C VAL A 139 3.64 7.01 -2.17
N MET A 140 3.70 6.63 -3.45
CA MET A 140 3.72 7.59 -4.56
C MET A 140 2.76 7.20 -5.68
N THR A 141 2.34 8.22 -6.41
CA THR A 141 1.60 8.10 -7.65
C THR A 141 2.51 7.88 -8.84
N ALA A 142 1.94 7.39 -9.95
CA ALA A 142 2.66 7.13 -11.20
C ALA A 142 3.36 8.36 -11.80
N ASP A 143 2.86 9.57 -11.52
CA ASP A 143 3.47 10.83 -11.96
C ASP A 143 4.53 11.37 -11.00
N GLY A 144 4.90 10.59 -9.98
CA GLY A 144 6.00 10.91 -9.07
C GLY A 144 5.63 11.82 -7.89
N ARG A 145 4.35 12.08 -7.65
CA ARG A 145 3.89 12.82 -6.47
C ARG A 145 3.79 11.89 -5.25
N PHE A 146 4.06 12.45 -4.08
CA PHE A 146 3.94 11.72 -2.81
C PHE A 146 2.49 11.74 -2.35
N VAL A 147 1.98 10.57 -1.95
CA VAL A 147 0.70 10.44 -1.27
C VAL A 147 0.92 10.48 0.24
N GLU A 148 1.91 9.75 0.73
CA GLU A 148 2.26 9.69 2.14
C GLU A 148 3.74 9.28 2.28
N ILE A 149 4.43 9.86 3.25
CA ILE A 149 5.75 9.43 3.73
C ILE A 149 5.59 9.27 5.23
N GLN A 150 5.77 8.05 5.73
CA GLN A 150 5.81 7.77 7.17
C GLN A 150 7.21 7.29 7.49
N GLY A 151 7.92 7.95 8.40
CA GLY A 151 9.26 7.56 8.77
C GLY A 151 9.55 7.74 10.25
N THR A 152 10.37 6.85 10.78
CA THR A 152 10.83 6.88 12.16
C THR A 152 12.34 6.73 12.19
N ALA A 153 12.98 7.47 13.09
CA ALA A 153 14.34 7.20 13.52
C ALA A 153 14.26 6.44 14.84
N GLU A 154 14.69 5.18 14.86
CA GLU A 154 14.60 4.33 16.06
C GLU A 154 15.74 4.66 17.05
N HIS A 155 16.90 5.11 16.55
CA HIS A 155 18.07 5.42 17.37
C HIS A 155 18.52 6.87 17.19
N GLU A 156 19.12 7.20 16.04
CA GLU A 156 19.66 8.52 15.75
C GLU A 156 18.79 9.25 14.72
N PRO A 157 18.48 10.54 14.92
CA PRO A 157 17.82 11.36 13.91
C PRO A 157 18.59 11.36 12.59
N PHE A 158 17.87 11.37 11.48
CA PHE A 158 18.47 11.47 10.15
C PHE A 158 18.51 12.92 9.64
N THR A 159 19.46 13.15 8.74
CA THR A 159 19.69 14.42 8.05
C THR A 159 18.80 14.57 6.81
N ASP A 160 18.68 15.80 6.30
CA ASP A 160 18.00 16.06 5.03
C ASP A 160 18.64 15.30 3.86
N ALA A 161 19.97 15.15 3.85
CA ALA A 161 20.70 14.43 2.81
C ALA A 161 20.34 12.93 2.81
N GLU A 162 20.21 12.33 3.99
CA GLU A 162 19.77 10.95 4.17
C GLU A 162 18.31 10.76 3.74
N LEU A 163 17.42 11.68 4.15
CA LEU A 163 16.03 11.67 3.71
C LEU A 163 15.93 11.74 2.18
N ASP A 164 16.70 12.61 1.53
CA ASP A 164 16.70 12.75 0.08
C ASP A 164 17.22 11.50 -0.63
N ALA A 165 18.25 10.84 -0.08
CA ALA A 165 18.73 9.56 -0.58
C ALA A 165 17.64 8.48 -0.53
N LEU A 166 16.94 8.38 0.59
CA LEU A 166 15.83 7.43 0.79
C LEU A 166 14.65 7.73 -0.15
N ARG A 167 14.27 9.00 -0.31
CA ARG A 167 13.20 9.43 -1.23
C ARG A 167 13.55 9.11 -2.68
N ALA A 168 14.78 9.36 -3.10
CA ALA A 168 15.25 9.04 -4.45
C ALA A 168 15.19 7.53 -4.71
N LEU A 169 15.62 6.72 -3.73
CA LEU A 169 15.60 5.27 -3.79
C LEU A 169 14.18 4.71 -3.85
N ALA A 170 13.28 5.20 -2.98
CA ALA A 170 11.87 4.84 -2.98
C ALA A 170 11.20 5.17 -4.31
N GLY A 171 11.46 6.37 -4.87
CA GLY A 171 10.92 6.77 -6.16
C GLY A 171 11.34 5.83 -7.30
N LYS A 172 12.58 5.33 -7.30
CA LYS A 172 13.04 4.32 -8.28
C LYS A 172 12.32 2.99 -8.11
N GLY A 173 12.16 2.53 -6.86
CA GLY A 173 11.42 1.31 -6.53
C GLY A 173 9.96 1.39 -6.99
N ILE A 174 9.26 2.46 -6.63
CA ILE A 174 7.85 2.67 -6.95
C ILE A 174 7.61 2.75 -8.46
N ARG A 175 8.46 3.42 -9.24
CA ARG A 175 8.36 3.40 -10.71
C ARG A 175 8.46 1.98 -11.28
N THR A 176 9.32 1.16 -10.70
CA THR A 176 9.47 -0.26 -11.09
C THR A 176 8.22 -1.05 -10.73
N LEU A 177 7.68 -0.88 -9.52
CA LEU A 177 6.45 -1.53 -9.06
C LEU A 177 5.25 -1.16 -9.94
N ILE A 178 5.07 0.11 -10.27
CA ILE A 178 3.96 0.57 -11.13
C ILE A 178 4.06 -0.03 -12.54
N LYS A 179 5.27 -0.17 -13.09
CA LYS A 179 5.47 -0.87 -14.36
C LYS A 179 5.02 -2.34 -14.25
N ARG A 180 5.34 -3.01 -13.14
CA ARG A 180 4.94 -4.40 -12.89
C ARG A 180 3.44 -4.56 -12.66
N GLN A 181 2.80 -3.65 -11.93
CA GLN A 181 1.34 -3.63 -11.76
C GLN A 181 0.62 -3.59 -13.11
N ARG A 182 1.04 -2.70 -14.01
CA ARG A 182 0.46 -2.59 -15.35
C ARG A 182 0.68 -3.85 -16.18
N GLN A 183 1.87 -4.45 -16.09
CA GLN A 183 2.16 -5.70 -16.79
C GLN A 183 1.24 -6.83 -16.31
N ALA A 184 1.06 -6.99 -15.00
CA ALA A 184 0.21 -8.04 -14.43
C ALA A 184 -1.25 -7.95 -14.92
N LEU A 185 -1.77 -6.73 -15.10
CA LEU A 185 -3.11 -6.47 -15.64
C LEU A 185 -3.24 -6.76 -17.14
N LEU A 186 -2.13 -6.74 -17.89
CA LEU A 186 -2.12 -7.14 -19.31
C LEU A 186 -2.05 -8.65 -19.46
N ASP A 187 -1.28 -9.32 -18.59
CA ASP A 187 -1.04 -10.76 -18.65
C ASP A 187 -2.26 -11.58 -18.17
N THR A 188 -3.19 -10.94 -17.46
CA THR A 188 -4.44 -11.55 -17.01
C THR A 188 -5.62 -10.98 -17.83
N PRO A 189 -5.87 -11.47 -19.06
CA PRO A 189 -7.06 -11.06 -19.79
C PRO A 189 -8.30 -11.58 -19.06
N LEU A 190 -9.11 -10.64 -18.56
CA LEU A 190 -10.40 -10.89 -17.89
C LEU A 190 -11.50 -11.34 -18.83
#